data_AF-A0A7W0TY88-F1
#
_entry.id   AF-A0A7W0TY88-F1
#
_cell.length_a   1.000
_cell.length_b   1.000
_cell.length_c   1.000
_cell.angle_alpha   90.00
_cell.angle_beta   90.00
_cell.angle_gamma   90.00
#
_symmetry.space_group_name_H-M   'P 1'
#
loop_
_entity.id
_entity.type
_entity.pdbx_description
1 polymer ?
#
loop_
_entity_poly.entity_id
_entity_poly.type
_entity_poly.pdbx_seq_one_letter_code
_entity_poly.pdbx_strand_id
1 'polypeptide(L)'
;MTEVAGEASVQLVVEGVAEGVTAAIHAGACDDLAAEPIVSLTDPDEIGRSRTLLELPVADLVEGALVLAVFAGERSDRALAACGTIGG
;
A
#
# COMPACT_ATOMS: atom_id res chain seq x y z
N MET A 1 -26.68 -1.12 16.17
CA MET A 1 -25.25 -0.80 16.35
C MET A 1 -24.85 -0.07 15.09
N THR A 2 -24.56 1.22 15.18
CA THR A 2 -24.22 2.04 14.01
C THR A 2 -22.76 1.79 13.67
N GLU A 3 -22.49 1.05 12.59
CA GLU A 3 -21.17 0.99 11.99
C GLU A 3 -20.76 2.41 11.63
N VAL A 4 -19.69 2.91 12.26
CA VAL A 4 -19.00 4.07 11.72
C VAL A 4 -18.32 3.55 10.47
N ALA A 5 -18.89 3.83 9.29
CA ALA A 5 -18.18 3.69 8.03
C ALA A 5 -17.00 4.67 8.07
N GLY A 6 -15.90 4.24 8.70
CA GLY A 6 -14.66 4.98 8.72
C GLY A 6 -13.97 4.72 7.39
N GLU A 7 -13.66 5.75 6.64
CA GLU A 7 -12.77 5.63 5.49
C GLU A 7 -11.33 5.74 5.99
N ALA A 8 -10.45 4.86 5.55
CA ALA A 8 -9.03 4.98 5.83
C ALA A 8 -8.34 5.80 4.73
N SER A 9 -7.34 6.58 5.12
CA SER A 9 -6.46 7.25 4.16
C SER A 9 -5.03 6.80 4.39
N VAL A 10 -4.40 6.31 3.32
CA VAL A 10 -2.99 5.94 3.33
C VAL A 10 -2.20 7.01 2.59
N GLN A 11 -1.15 7.49 3.22
CA GLN A 11 -0.17 8.39 2.61
C GLN A 11 1.14 7.62 2.40
N LEU A 12 1.60 7.57 1.16
CA LEU A 12 2.91 7.04 0.82
C LEU A 12 3.87 8.22 0.63
N VAL A 13 5.03 8.13 1.26
CA VAL A 13 6.14 9.08 1.06
C VAL A 13 7.38 8.24 0.70
N VAL A 14 7.92 8.50 -0.48
CA VAL A 14 9.12 7.86 -1.02
C VAL A 14 10.19 8.93 -1.10
N GLU A 15 11.27 8.77 -0.32
CA GLU A 15 12.41 9.69 -0.37
C GLU A 15 13.44 9.17 -1.40
N GLY A 16 13.72 9.97 -2.43
CA GLY A 16 14.58 9.60 -3.57
C GLY A 16 13.92 9.87 -4.92
N VAL A 17 14.59 9.55 -6.03
CA VAL A 17 13.99 9.69 -7.39
C VAL A 17 12.84 8.68 -7.51
N ALA A 18 11.62 9.19 -7.67
CA ALA A 18 10.36 8.44 -7.51
C ALA A 18 9.77 7.89 -8.83
N GLU A 19 10.45 8.07 -9.96
CA GLU A 19 9.93 7.63 -11.24
C GLU A 19 9.76 6.11 -11.30
N GLY A 20 8.56 5.65 -11.67
CA GLY A 20 8.26 4.24 -11.82
C GLY A 20 8.10 3.48 -10.51
N VAL A 21 7.85 4.17 -9.39
CA VAL A 21 7.49 3.51 -8.12
C VAL A 21 5.99 3.26 -8.08
N THR A 22 5.59 2.06 -7.70
CA THR A 22 4.19 1.72 -7.45
C THR A 22 4.04 1.03 -6.10
N ALA A 23 2.92 1.22 -5.43
CA ALA A 23 2.66 0.59 -4.14
C ALA A 23 1.29 -0.05 -4.08
N ALA A 24 1.16 -1.10 -3.28
CA ALA A 24 -0.09 -1.80 -3.09
C ALA A 24 -0.16 -2.44 -1.70
N ILE A 25 -1.38 -2.63 -1.22
CA ILE A 25 -1.68 -3.37 0.00
C ILE A 25 -2.02 -4.79 -0.40
N HIS A 26 -1.36 -5.76 0.21
CA HIS A 26 -1.58 -7.18 0.00
C HIS A 26 -1.93 -7.87 1.31
N ALA A 27 -2.63 -9.00 1.21
CA ALA A 27 -2.75 -9.94 2.31
C ALA A 27 -1.43 -10.71 2.53
N GLY A 28 -1.23 -11.18 3.76
CA GLY A 28 -0.14 -12.08 4.12
C GLY A 28 1.03 -11.38 4.80
N ALA A 29 2.24 -11.75 4.40
CA ALA A 29 3.50 -11.25 4.97
C ALA A 29 4.49 -10.87 3.86
N CYS A 30 5.55 -10.15 4.19
CA CYS A 30 6.54 -9.73 3.19
C CYS A 30 7.29 -10.91 2.55
N ASP A 31 7.49 -12.00 3.30
CA ASP A 31 8.11 -13.22 2.81
C ASP A 31 7.12 -14.16 2.07
N ASP A 32 5.82 -13.88 2.18
CA ASP A 32 4.74 -14.66 1.57
C ASP A 32 3.59 -13.72 1.14
N LEU A 33 3.92 -12.88 0.17
CA LEU A 33 3.03 -11.84 -0.35
C LEU A 33 1.96 -12.50 -1.24
N ALA A 34 0.68 -12.22 -0.98
CA ALA A 34 -0.37 -12.63 -1.89
C ALA A 34 -0.12 -12.05 -3.30
N ALA A 35 -0.27 -12.88 -4.34
CA ALA A 35 -0.01 -12.47 -5.72
C ALA A 35 -0.90 -11.30 -6.18
N GLU A 36 -2.14 -11.26 -5.69
CA GLU A 36 -3.10 -10.20 -6.01
C GLU A 36 -3.14 -9.15 -4.88
N PRO A 37 -3.06 -7.86 -5.21
CA PRO A 37 -3.24 -6.80 -4.23
C PRO A 37 -4.72 -6.69 -3.84
N ILE A 38 -4.95 -6.36 -2.56
CA ILE A 38 -6.29 -5.96 -2.08
C ILE A 38 -6.59 -4.56 -2.59
N VAL A 39 -5.62 -3.64 -2.48
CA VAL A 39 -5.75 -2.27 -2.98
C VAL A 39 -4.46 -1.85 -3.67
N SER A 40 -4.58 -1.30 -4.88
CA SER A 40 -3.50 -0.57 -5.52
C SER A 40 -3.49 0.87 -5.04
N LEU A 41 -2.35 1.37 -4.59
CA LEU A 41 -2.21 2.76 -4.18
C LEU A 41 -1.94 3.66 -5.39
N THR A 42 -2.25 4.93 -5.22
CA THR A 42 -1.92 5.97 -6.18
C THR A 42 -0.40 6.07 -6.27
N ASP A 43 0.12 6.12 -7.49
CA ASP A 43 1.56 6.30 -7.71
C ASP A 43 2.02 7.65 -7.11
N PRO A 44 3.21 7.72 -6.50
CA PRO A 44 3.78 8.95 -6.00
C PRO A 44 3.99 9.99 -7.11
N ASP A 45 3.78 11.25 -6.76
CA ASP A 45 4.06 12.40 -7.62
C ASP A 45 5.57 12.64 -7.80
N GLU A 46 5.92 13.70 -8.54
CA GLU A 46 7.31 14.11 -8.80
C GLU A 46 8.14 14.42 -7.55
N ILE A 47 7.50 14.64 -6.40
CA ILE A 47 8.14 14.86 -5.10
C ILE A 47 8.05 13.63 -4.18
N GLY A 48 7.66 12.47 -4.72
CA GLY A 48 7.64 11.19 -4.02
C GLY A 48 6.44 11.01 -3.11
N ARG A 49 5.34 11.75 -3.28
CA ARG A 49 4.18 11.69 -2.38
C ARG A 49 2.95 11.17 -3.09
N SER A 50 2.19 10.31 -2.42
CA SER A 50 0.83 10.01 -2.83
C SER A 50 -0.10 9.86 -1.64
N ARG A 51 -1.40 9.99 -1.94
CA ARG A 51 -2.47 9.75 -1.00
C ARG A 51 -3.55 8.94 -1.69
N THR A 52 -3.99 7.88 -1.02
CA THR A 52 -5.08 7.03 -1.47
C THR A 52 -6.13 6.96 -0.39
N LEU A 53 -7.39 7.14 -0.79
CA LEU A 53 -8.55 6.87 0.04
C LEU A 53 -8.94 5.42 -0.17
N LEU A 54 -9.14 4.70 0.93
CA LEU A 54 -9.51 3.30 0.90
C LEU A 54 -10.98 3.20 1.27
N GLU A 55 -11.70 2.36 0.53
CA GLU A 55 -13.09 1.98 0.84
C GLU A 55 -13.14 0.93 1.96
N LEU A 56 -12.08 0.85 2.77
CA LEU A 56 -11.90 -0.10 3.87
C LEU A 56 -11.79 0.71 5.18
N PRO A 57 -12.38 0.23 6.28
CA PRO A 57 -12.21 0.84 7.58
C PRO A 57 -10.81 0.64 8.13
N VAL A 58 -10.38 1.61 8.96
CA VAL A 58 -9.06 1.55 9.62
C VAL A 58 -8.91 0.28 10.47
N ALA A 59 -10.00 -0.21 11.07
CA ALA A 59 -10.00 -1.46 11.84
C ALA A 59 -9.52 -2.66 11.00
N ASP A 60 -10.05 -2.81 9.78
CA ASP A 60 -9.64 -3.89 8.87
C ASP A 60 -8.16 -3.76 8.45
N LEU A 61 -7.62 -2.54 8.43
CA LEU A 61 -6.21 -2.31 8.09
C LEU A 61 -5.25 -2.70 9.20
N VAL A 62 -5.60 -2.45 10.46
CA VAL A 62 -4.70 -2.68 11.61
C VAL A 62 -4.87 -4.05 12.23
N GLU A 63 -6.05 -4.67 12.10
CA GLU A 63 -6.33 -6.02 12.60
C GLU A 63 -6.03 -7.10 11.54
N GLY A 64 -5.99 -6.71 10.27
CA GLY A 64 -5.70 -7.61 9.15
C GLY A 64 -4.22 -7.99 9.08
N ALA A 65 -3.94 -9.23 8.65
CA ALA A 65 -2.61 -9.64 8.22
C ALA A 65 -2.29 -9.00 6.86
N LEU A 66 -1.95 -7.72 6.89
CA LEU A 66 -1.76 -6.88 5.70
C LEU A 66 -0.35 -6.31 5.66
N VAL A 67 0.16 -6.17 4.44
CA VAL A 67 1.46 -5.54 4.19
C VAL A 67 1.33 -4.48 3.10
N LEU A 68 2.08 -3.41 3.27
CA LEU A 68 2.35 -2.42 2.24
C LEU A 68 3.58 -2.88 1.45
N ALA A 69 3.38 -3.21 0.18
CA ALA A 69 4.46 -3.54 -0.74
C ALA A 69 4.72 -2.35 -1.68
N VAL A 70 5.99 -1.99 -1.84
CA VAL A 70 6.47 -0.98 -2.77
C VAL A 70 7.33 -1.67 -3.81
N PHE A 71 7.03 -1.43 -5.08
CA PHE A 71 7.72 -2.01 -6.22
C PHE A 71 8.43 -0.93 -7.02
N ALA A 72 9.66 -1.23 -7.45
CA ALA A 72 10.43 -0.38 -8.36
C ALA A 72 10.30 -0.88 -9.80
N GLY A 73 10.12 0.05 -10.74
CA GLY A 73 10.22 -0.19 -12.17
C GLY A 73 8.90 -0.10 -12.94
N GLU A 74 9.01 -0.02 -14.26
CA GLU A 74 7.86 -0.06 -15.17
C GLU A 74 7.20 -1.45 -15.15
N ARG A 75 5.88 -1.49 -15.38
CA ARG A 75 4.93 -2.61 -15.11
C ARG A 75 5.39 -4.05 -15.41
N SER A 76 6.38 -4.26 -16.27
CA SER A 76 6.86 -5.57 -16.72
C SER A 76 7.81 -6.27 -15.76
N ASP A 77 8.60 -5.51 -14.98
CA ASP A 77 9.74 -6.03 -14.19
C ASP A 77 9.75 -5.49 -12.75
N ARG A 78 8.55 -5.33 -12.17
CA ARG A 78 8.38 -4.77 -10.83
C ARG A 78 9.08 -5.61 -9.78
N ALA A 79 10.27 -5.20 -9.37
CA ALA A 79 10.99 -5.80 -8.25
C ALA A 79 10.44 -5.23 -6.94
N LEU A 80 10.21 -6.10 -5.95
CA LEU A 80 9.84 -5.66 -4.61
C LEU A 80 11.01 -4.83 -4.04
N ALA A 81 10.78 -3.53 -3.88
CA ALA A 81 11.77 -2.58 -3.40
C ALA A 81 11.70 -2.44 -1.88
N ALA A 82 10.50 -2.46 -1.31
CA ALA A 82 10.28 -2.45 0.13
C ALA A 82 8.97 -3.17 0.47
N CYS A 83 8.90 -3.70 1.69
CA CYS A 83 7.67 -4.24 2.24
C CYS A 83 7.62 -3.99 3.75
N GLY A 84 6.45 -3.66 4.26
CA GLY A 84 6.23 -3.45 5.70
C GLY A 84 4.83 -3.91 6.12
N THR A 85 4.75 -4.55 7.28
CA THR A 85 3.47 -4.92 7.89
C THR A 85 2.72 -3.67 8.33
N ILE A 86 1.41 -3.66 8.08
CA ILE A 86 0.51 -2.63 8.59
C ILE A 86 0.03 -3.13 9.95
N GLY A 87 0.44 -2.45 11.02
CA GLY A 87 0.08 -2.77 12.40
C GLY A 87 -0.35 -1.52 13.17
N GLY A 88 -1.32 -1.70 14.07
CA GLY A 88 -1.83 -0.66 14.98
C GLY A 88 -1.00 -0.50 16.25
#